data_AF-A6WH51-F1
#
_entry.id   AF-A6WH51-F1
#
_cell.length_a   1.000
_cell.length_b   1.000
_cell.length_c   1.000
_cell.angle_alpha   90.00
_cell.angle_beta   90.00
_cell.angle_gamma   90.00
#
_symmetry.space_group_name_H-M   'P 1'
#
loop_
_entity.id
_entity.type
_entity.pdbx_description
1 polymer ?
#
loop_
_entity_poly.entity_id
_entity_poly.type
_entity_poly.pdbx_seq_one_letter_code
_entity_poly.pdbx_strand_id
1 'polypeptide(L)'
;MTTPTTPAEQASTGTARSVLPPRTITVSLRVENAYADEVVVTTVDDETIPAPPTLDERAAEYDEWVMEHIYPFTGTGRCDDATYEARVTACDDPGLVNRVFSL
;
A
#
# COMPACT_ATOMS: atom_id res chain seq x y z
N MET A 1 29.85 32.36 -30.27
CA MET A 1 28.70 31.59 -29.77
C MET A 1 29.14 30.14 -29.78
N THR A 2 29.46 29.59 -28.61
CA THR A 2 29.93 28.21 -28.47
C THR A 2 29.24 27.66 -27.22
N THR A 3 28.68 26.47 -27.39
CA THR A 3 27.72 25.76 -26.54
C THR A 3 28.18 25.50 -25.09
N PRO A 4 27.23 25.36 -24.13
CA PRO A 4 27.54 25.15 -22.72
C PRO A 4 28.03 23.73 -22.42
N THR A 5 29.01 23.65 -21.52
CA THR A 5 29.54 22.46 -20.86
C THR A 5 28.50 21.82 -19.94
N THR A 6 28.14 20.58 -20.20
CA THR A 6 27.36 19.69 -19.32
C THR A 6 28.17 19.37 -18.05
N PRO A 7 27.65 19.56 -16.82
CA PRO A 7 28.29 19.02 -15.63
C PRO A 7 28.01 17.53 -15.47
N ALA A 8 29.03 16.84 -14.98
CA ALA A 8 29.12 15.41 -14.76
C ALA A 8 27.97 14.86 -13.89
N GLU A 9 27.30 13.84 -14.42
CA GLU A 9 26.40 12.96 -13.67
C GLU A 9 27.25 11.98 -12.85
N GLN A 10 27.35 12.23 -11.55
CA GLN A 10 28.06 11.39 -10.59
C GLN A 10 27.10 10.35 -10.00
N ALA A 11 27.42 9.09 -10.30
CA ALA A 11 27.06 7.82 -9.67
C ALA A 11 26.08 7.84 -8.47
N SER A 12 25.03 7.02 -8.59
CA SER A 12 24.49 6.26 -7.47
C SER A 12 24.35 4.81 -7.90
N THR A 13 25.33 4.01 -7.51
CA THR A 13 25.29 2.54 -7.51
C THR A 13 24.28 2.08 -6.45
N GLY A 14 23.00 2.14 -6.78
CA GLY A 14 21.97 1.37 -6.09
C GLY A 14 21.94 -0.02 -6.71
N THR A 15 22.24 -1.05 -5.93
CA THR A 15 21.98 -2.46 -6.28
C THR A 15 20.66 -2.55 -7.04
N ALA A 16 20.73 -2.96 -8.30
CA ALA A 16 19.55 -3.37 -9.04
C ALA A 16 19.00 -4.61 -8.34
N ARG A 17 18.12 -4.41 -7.33
CA ARG A 17 17.13 -5.43 -6.96
C ARG A 17 16.53 -5.86 -8.29
N SER A 18 16.56 -7.15 -8.61
CA SER A 18 15.90 -7.67 -9.79
C SER A 18 14.41 -7.37 -9.61
N VAL A 19 13.96 -6.23 -10.11
CA VAL A 19 12.56 -5.83 -10.07
C VAL A 19 11.93 -6.61 -11.21
N LEU A 20 11.54 -7.86 -10.92
CA LEU A 20 10.43 -8.46 -11.66
C LEU A 20 9.36 -7.36 -11.75
N PRO A 21 8.74 -7.11 -12.92
CA PRO A 21 7.71 -6.08 -13.02
C PRO A 21 6.75 -6.30 -11.85
N PRO A 22 6.45 -5.27 -11.05
CA PRO A 22 5.62 -5.46 -9.87
C PRO A 22 4.34 -6.12 -10.36
N ARG A 23 4.12 -7.38 -9.99
CA ARG A 23 2.85 -8.03 -10.25
C ARG A 23 1.82 -7.15 -9.60
N THR A 24 0.81 -6.71 -10.33
CA THR A 24 -0.30 -5.97 -9.75
C THR A 24 -1.39 -6.96 -9.38
N ILE A 25 -2.06 -6.70 -8.26
CA ILE A 25 -3.25 -7.42 -7.83
C ILE A 25 -4.42 -6.46 -7.82
N THR A 26 -5.59 -6.98 -8.15
CA THR A 26 -6.85 -6.28 -7.91
C THR A 26 -7.32 -6.63 -6.51
N VAL A 27 -7.73 -5.63 -5.73
CA VAL A 27 -8.21 -5.79 -4.37
C VAL A 27 -9.51 -5.01 -4.17
N SER A 28 -10.48 -5.65 -3.52
CA SER A 28 -11.65 -4.97 -2.96
C SER A 28 -11.51 -4.99 -1.44
N LEU A 29 -11.71 -3.82 -0.83
CA LEU A 29 -11.53 -3.58 0.60
C LEU A 29 -12.85 -3.11 1.20
N ARG A 30 -13.18 -3.62 2.38
CA ARG A 30 -14.15 -3.01 3.28
C ARG A 30 -13.37 -2.33 4.40
N VAL A 31 -13.44 -1.01 4.41
CA VAL A 31 -12.79 -0.16 5.39
C VAL A 31 -13.81 0.27 6.43
N GLU A 32 -13.49 0.08 7.70
CA GLU A 32 -14.28 0.54 8.84
C GLU A 32 -13.43 1.49 9.67
N ASN A 33 -13.86 2.75 9.75
CA ASN A 33 -13.24 3.76 10.61
C ASN A 33 -14.17 3.97 11.81
N ALA A 34 -13.77 3.51 12.98
CA ALA A 34 -14.53 3.67 14.21
C ALA A 34 -14.01 4.90 14.98
N TYR A 35 -14.84 5.92 15.11
CA TYR A 35 -14.62 7.12 15.91
C TYR A 35 -15.39 7.03 17.23
N ALA A 36 -15.10 7.93 18.18
CA ALA A 36 -15.78 7.96 19.47
C ALA A 36 -17.31 8.05 19.37
N ASP A 37 -17.81 8.78 18.37
CA ASP A 37 -19.24 9.08 18.21
C ASP A 37 -19.93 8.30 17.07
N GLU A 38 -19.17 7.73 16.14
CA GLU A 38 -19.72 7.09 14.94
C GLU A 38 -18.78 6.06 14.31
N VAL A 39 -19.34 5.13 13.52
CA VAL A 39 -18.58 4.21 12.67
C VAL A 39 -18.86 4.53 11.21
N VAL A 40 -17.81 4.80 10.44
CA VAL A 40 -17.87 5.10 9.02
C VAL A 40 -17.35 3.91 8.24
N VAL A 41 -18.23 3.25 7.49
CA VAL A 41 -17.89 2.12 6.63
C VAL A 41 -17.78 2.59 5.19
N THR A 42 -16.64 2.31 4.56
CA THR A 42 -16.35 2.59 3.16
C THR A 42 -16.00 1.30 2.44
N THR A 43 -16.45 1.16 1.20
CA THR A 43 -16.06 0.05 0.33
C THR A 43 -15.23 0.58 -0.82
N VAL A 44 -14.07 -0.05 -1.05
CA VAL A 44 -13.24 0.13 -2.23
C VAL A 44 -13.36 -1.15 -3.05
N ASP A 45 -13.57 -1.01 -4.35
CA ASP A 45 -13.82 -2.15 -5.23
C ASP A 45 -12.88 -2.09 -6.44
N ASP A 46 -12.39 -3.27 -6.83
CA ASP A 46 -11.54 -3.47 -8.01
C ASP A 46 -10.31 -2.54 -8.10
N GLU A 47 -9.72 -2.19 -6.96
CA GLU A 47 -8.56 -1.31 -6.91
C GLU A 47 -7.29 -2.06 -7.29
N THR A 48 -6.48 -1.47 -8.16
CA THR A 48 -5.25 -2.11 -8.64
C THR A 48 -4.04 -1.59 -7.88
N ILE A 49 -3.43 -2.44 -7.07
CA ILE A 49 -2.23 -2.13 -6.27
C ILE A 49 -1.10 -3.10 -6.60
N PRO A 50 0.18 -2.75 -6.35
CA PRO A 50 1.25 -3.73 -6.47
C PRO A 50 1.01 -4.90 -5.51
N ALA A 51 1.37 -6.11 -5.92
CA ALA A 51 1.32 -7.30 -5.08
C ALA A 51 2.25 -7.11 -3.88
N PRO A 52 1.83 -7.56 -2.68
CA PRO A 52 2.68 -7.47 -1.51
C PRO A 52 3.91 -8.36 -1.66
N PRO A 53 5.01 -8.03 -0.95
CA PRO A 53 6.11 -8.97 -0.78
C PRO A 53 5.62 -10.23 -0.05
N THR A 54 6.29 -11.36 -0.26
CA THR A 54 5.98 -12.61 0.43
C THR A 54 6.13 -12.42 1.95
N LEU A 55 5.04 -12.67 2.69
CA LEU A 55 4.94 -12.43 4.14
C LEU A 55 6.03 -13.17 4.94
N ASP A 56 6.39 -14.39 4.52
CA ASP A 56 7.31 -15.30 5.21
C ASP A 56 8.76 -14.81 5.30
N GLU A 57 9.19 -13.91 4.41
CA GLU A 57 10.61 -13.51 4.34
C GLU A 57 10.83 -12.04 4.74
N ARG A 58 9.80 -11.19 4.67
CA ARG A 58 9.97 -9.72 4.69
C ARG A 58 8.82 -9.00 5.40
N ALA A 59 8.56 -9.34 6.66
CA ALA A 59 7.47 -8.73 7.46
C ALA A 59 7.52 -7.19 7.52
N ALA A 60 8.72 -6.59 7.60
CA ALA A 60 8.87 -5.13 7.59
C ALA A 60 8.46 -4.49 6.25
N GLU A 61 8.88 -5.08 5.13
CA GLU A 61 8.51 -4.58 3.80
C GLU A 61 7.04 -4.85 3.48
N TYR A 62 6.46 -5.89 4.07
CA TYR A 62 5.03 -6.12 4.00
C TYR A 62 4.27 -5.03 4.77
N ASP A 63 4.73 -4.66 5.97
CA ASP A 63 4.13 -3.56 6.74
C ASP A 63 4.24 -2.22 6.00
N GLU A 64 5.41 -1.91 5.44
CA GLU A 64 5.60 -0.75 4.56
C GLU A 64 4.63 -0.77 3.38
N TRP A 65 4.46 -1.92 2.72
CA TRP A 65 3.50 -2.07 1.63
C TRP A 65 2.05 -1.81 2.09
N VAL A 66 1.65 -2.29 3.28
CA VAL A 66 0.32 -2.00 3.84
C VAL A 66 0.17 -0.49 4.10
N MET A 67 1.20 0.17 4.65
CA MET A 67 1.26 1.62 4.88
C MET A 67 1.15 2.43 3.59
N GLU A 68 1.78 1.97 2.50
CA GLU A 68 1.78 2.69 1.22
C GLU A 68 0.53 2.43 0.38
N HIS A 69 -0.11 1.25 0.50
CA HIS A 69 -1.16 0.83 -0.44
C HIS A 69 -2.51 0.49 0.19
N ILE A 70 -2.59 0.10 1.47
CA ILE A 70 -3.88 -0.23 2.12
C ILE A 70 -4.34 0.92 3.00
N TYR A 71 -3.46 1.44 3.85
CA TYR A 71 -3.81 2.51 4.78
C TYR A 71 -4.25 3.83 4.13
N PRO A 72 -3.86 4.23 2.90
CA PRO A 72 -4.45 5.40 2.24
C PRO A 72 -5.97 5.29 1.99
N PHE A 73 -6.53 4.08 1.98
CA PHE A 73 -7.98 3.87 1.92
C PHE A 73 -8.67 3.99 3.28
N THR A 74 -7.89 3.97 4.36
CA THR A 74 -8.33 4.15 5.75
C THR A 74 -8.07 5.59 6.19
N GLY A 75 -8.73 6.02 7.27
CA GLY A 75 -8.53 7.37 7.80
C GLY A 75 -9.09 8.43 6.86
N THR A 76 -10.36 8.76 7.01
CA THR A 76 -11.05 9.76 6.18
C THR A 76 -10.64 11.21 6.49
N GLY A 77 -9.35 11.46 6.81
CA GLY A 77 -8.81 12.78 7.13
C GLY A 77 -9.20 13.33 8.51
N ARG A 78 -9.72 12.49 9.41
CA ARG A 78 -9.98 12.85 10.82
C ARG A 78 -8.77 12.45 11.68
N CYS A 79 -8.42 13.32 12.63
CA CYS A 79 -7.29 13.14 13.53
C CYS A 79 -7.84 13.04 14.96
N ASP A 80 -8.62 12.00 15.20
CA ASP A 80 -9.23 11.65 16.48
C ASP A 80 -8.73 10.27 16.92
N ASP A 81 -8.96 9.91 18.19
CA ASP A 81 -8.74 8.55 18.68
C ASP A 81 -9.75 7.63 17.96
N ALA A 82 -9.25 6.93 16.96
CA ALA A 82 -10.06 6.14 16.05
C ALA A 82 -9.34 4.82 15.76
N THR A 83 -10.14 3.76 15.60
CA THR A 83 -9.65 2.47 15.13
C THR A 83 -9.90 2.38 13.64
N TYR A 84 -8.86 2.05 12.88
CA TYR A 84 -8.93 1.93 11.43
C TYR A 84 -8.76 0.49 11.04
N GLU A 85 -9.81 -0.12 10.47
CA GLU A 85 -9.77 -1.50 9.99
C GLU A 85 -9.98 -1.53 8.48
N ALA A 86 -9.12 -2.24 7.75
CA ALA A 86 -9.30 -2.58 6.35
C ALA A 86 -9.33 -4.09 6.19
N ARG A 87 -10.46 -4.61 5.71
CA ARG A 87 -10.65 -6.02 5.40
C ARG A 87 -10.67 -6.24 3.90
N VAL A 88 -9.86 -7.18 3.42
CA VAL A 88 -9.90 -7.63 2.03
C VAL A 88 -11.12 -8.51 1.82
N THR A 89 -12.06 -8.04 1.00
CA THR A 89 -13.29 -8.77 0.64
C THR A 89 -13.10 -9.62 -0.60
N ALA A 90 -12.31 -9.14 -1.56
CA ALA A 90 -11.93 -9.86 -2.77
C ALA A 90 -10.49 -9.49 -3.17
N CYS A 91 -9.75 -10.45 -3.72
CA CYS A 91 -8.42 -10.21 -4.26
C CYS A 91 -8.06 -11.29 -5.29
N ASP A 92 -7.25 -10.93 -6.29
CA ASP A 92 -6.65 -11.89 -7.23
C ASP A 92 -5.72 -12.89 -6.53
N ASP A 93 -5.06 -12.45 -5.45
CA ASP A 93 -4.28 -13.34 -4.58
C ASP A 93 -5.18 -13.93 -3.47
N PRO A 94 -5.46 -15.25 -3.49
CA PRO A 94 -6.36 -15.87 -2.52
C PRO A 94 -5.79 -15.86 -1.10
N GLY A 95 -4.48 -15.68 -0.92
CA GLY A 95 -3.84 -15.58 0.40
C GLY A 95 -4.14 -14.26 1.10
N LEU A 96 -4.59 -13.25 0.36
CA LEU A 96 -5.03 -11.96 0.89
C LEU A 96 -6.53 -11.90 1.14
N VAL A 97 -7.34 -12.79 0.56
CA VAL A 97 -8.78 -12.75 0.78
C VAL A 97 -9.11 -13.04 2.25
N ASN A 98 -9.97 -12.23 2.87
CA ASN A 98 -10.28 -12.22 4.30
C ASN A 98 -9.15 -11.77 5.24
N ARG A 99 -8.02 -11.25 4.73
CA ARG A 99 -7.05 -10.55 5.58
C ARG A 99 -7.68 -9.28 6.17
N VAL A 100 -7.31 -8.99 7.41
CA VAL A 100 -7.68 -7.76 8.12
C VAL A 100 -6.40 -7.03 8.49
N PHE A 101 -6.38 -5.73 8.24
CA PHE A 101 -5.31 -4.81 8.61
C PHE A 101 -5.90 -3.76 9.54
N SER A 102 -5.30 -3.57 10.71
CA SER A 102 -5.80 -2.66 11.73
C SER A 102 -4.68 -1.77 12.28
N LEU A 103 -4.99 -0.49 12.46
CA LEU A 103 -4.13 0.53 13.07
C LEU A 103 -4.73 1.02 14.39
#